data_AF-A0A9P8MW37-F1
#
_entry.id   AF-A0A9P8MW37-F1
#
_cell.length_a   1.000
_cell.length_b   1.000
_cell.length_c   1.000
_cell.angle_alpha   90.00
_cell.angle_beta   90.00
_cell.angle_gamma   90.00
#
_symmetry.space_group_name_H-M   'P 1'
#
loop_
_entity.id
_entity.type
_entity.pdbx_description
1 polymer ?
#
loop_
_entity_poly.entity_id
_entity_poly.type
_entity_poly.pdbx_seq_one_letter_code
_entity_poly.pdbx_strand_id
1 'polypeptide(L)'
;MDWQEKDVLVIDEVSMLGARTLHAVNERLRRLRGSRQDFGGIPIVLFCGDFQQFRPVQERSIVLPSAAISWDVDNSFKAEQRHQHDKAHALWKRFTTVVMLDEQMRIFSRLGGR
;
A
#
# COMPACT_ATOMS: atom_id res chain seq x y z
N MET A 1 -15.62 11.60 -11.06
CA MET A 1 -15.71 10.57 -9.99
C MET A 1 -15.71 11.30 -8.66
N ASP A 2 -16.80 11.19 -7.90
CA ASP A 2 -16.89 11.78 -6.57
C ASP A 2 -16.23 10.84 -5.54
N TRP A 3 -15.31 11.39 -4.75
CA TRP A 3 -14.60 10.70 -3.67
C TRP A 3 -15.18 11.01 -2.29
N GLN A 4 -16.04 12.03 -2.18
CA GLN A 4 -16.59 12.46 -0.88
C GLN A 4 -17.44 11.35 -0.25
N GLU A 5 -18.25 10.66 -1.05
CA GLU A 5 -19.21 9.64 -0.61
C GLU A 5 -18.64 8.22 -0.56
N LYS A 6 -17.33 8.03 -0.72
CA LYS A 6 -16.73 6.69 -0.70
C LYS A 6 -16.46 6.20 0.72
N ASP A 7 -17.08 5.08 1.06
CA ASP A 7 -16.93 4.43 2.37
C ASP A 7 -15.82 3.39 2.43
N VAL A 8 -15.45 2.83 1.28
CA VAL A 8 -14.48 1.73 1.18
C VAL A 8 -13.42 2.03 0.12
N LEU A 9 -12.16 1.82 0.49
CA LEU A 9 -11.00 1.79 -0.41
C LEU A 9 -10.39 0.39 -0.39
N VAL A 10 -10.37 -0.28 -1.54
CA VAL A 10 -9.68 -1.57 -1.71
C VAL A 10 -8.45 -1.34 -2.58
N ILE A 11 -7.30 -1.81 -2.11
CA ILE A 11 -6.03 -1.79 -2.83
C ILE A 11 -5.60 -3.24 -3.02
N ASP A 12 -5.77 -3.73 -4.24
CA ASP A 12 -5.33 -5.06 -4.64
C ASP A 12 -3.84 -5.06 -5.04
N GLU A 13 -3.23 -6.24 -5.01
CA GLU A 13 -1.80 -6.47 -5.30
C GLU A 13 -0.85 -5.53 -4.54
N VAL A 14 -1.06 -5.43 -3.22
CA VAL A 14 -0.30 -4.55 -2.32
C VAL A 14 1.22 -4.81 -2.35
N SER A 15 1.68 -5.97 -2.80
CA SER A 15 3.11 -6.28 -2.95
C SER A 15 3.82 -5.38 -3.95
N MET A 16 3.10 -4.93 -4.99
CA MET A 16 3.61 -4.03 -6.03
C MET A 16 3.47 -2.56 -5.64
N LEU A 17 2.78 -2.25 -4.54
CA LEU A 17 2.55 -0.88 -4.10
C LEU A 17 3.84 -0.27 -3.52
N GLY A 18 4.26 0.83 -4.13
CA GLY A 18 5.38 1.63 -3.63
C GLY A 18 4.97 2.55 -2.48
N ALA A 19 5.91 2.82 -1.57
CA ALA A 19 5.66 3.69 -0.41
C ALA A 19 5.33 5.13 -0.83
N ARG A 20 5.99 5.64 -1.87
CA ARG A 20 5.68 6.99 -2.37
C ARG A 20 4.32 7.00 -3.07
N THR A 21 3.96 5.93 -3.78
CA THR A 21 2.60 5.78 -4.31
C THR A 21 1.56 5.86 -3.19
N LEU A 22 1.71 5.08 -2.11
CA LEU A 22 0.78 5.08 -0.98
C LEU A 22 0.69 6.46 -0.31
N HIS A 23 1.84 7.12 -0.11
CA HIS A 23 1.88 8.50 0.39
C HIS A 23 1.07 9.46 -0.49
N ALA A 24 1.27 9.39 -1.81
CA ALA A 24 0.58 10.24 -2.78
C ALA A 24 -0.94 9.97 -2.80
N VAL A 25 -1.35 8.70 -2.71
CA VAL A 25 -2.77 8.31 -2.58
C VAL A 25 -3.38 8.93 -1.34
N ASN A 26 -2.73 8.79 -0.18
CA ASN A 26 -3.20 9.38 1.07
C ASN A 26 -3.37 10.90 0.95
N GLU A 27 -2.36 11.61 0.47
CA GLU A 27 -2.41 13.06 0.29
C GLU A 27 -3.47 13.50 -0.71
N ARG A 28 -3.68 12.72 -1.77
CA ARG A 28 -4.72 13.01 -2.78
C ARG A 28 -6.11 12.82 -2.20
N LEU A 29 -6.35 11.76 -1.44
CA LEU A 29 -7.64 11.51 -0.78
C LEU A 29 -7.97 12.59 0.26
N ARG A 30 -6.98 13.02 1.05
CA ARG A 30 -7.12 14.14 1.98
C ARG A 30 -7.61 15.42 1.30
N ARG A 31 -7.03 15.75 0.15
CA ARG A 31 -7.44 16.91 -0.66
C ARG A 31 -8.83 16.71 -1.27
N LEU A 32 -9.09 15.56 -1.88
CA LEU A 32 -10.35 15.28 -2.57
C LEU A 32 -11.56 15.22 -1.61
N ARG A 33 -11.35 14.83 -0.35
CA ARG A 33 -12.40 14.73 0.67
C ARG A 33 -12.39 15.91 1.67
N GLY A 34 -11.52 16.90 1.48
CA GLY A 34 -11.39 18.06 2.39
C GLY A 34 -11.05 17.68 3.84
N SER A 35 -10.48 16.51 4.07
CA SER A 35 -10.26 15.93 5.39
C SER A 35 -8.77 15.74 5.66
N ARG A 36 -8.33 16.09 6.87
CA ARG A 36 -6.94 15.88 7.31
C ARG A 36 -6.68 14.48 7.84
N GLN A 37 -7.72 13.65 8.00
CA GLN A 37 -7.60 12.27 8.45
C GLN A 37 -6.90 11.39 7.42
N ASP A 38 -6.31 10.28 7.85
CA ASP A 38 -5.68 9.32 6.94
C ASP A 38 -6.70 8.81 5.91
N PHE A 39 -6.24 8.62 4.67
CA PHE A 39 -7.04 8.28 3.50
C PHE A 39 -8.22 9.24 3.27
N GLY A 40 -8.12 10.49 3.73
CA GLY A 40 -9.23 11.45 3.67
C GLY A 40 -10.43 11.04 4.54
N GLY A 41 -10.21 10.25 5.58
CA GLY A 41 -11.24 9.75 6.49
C GLY A 41 -12.12 8.65 5.87
N ILE A 42 -11.60 7.86 4.93
CA ILE A 42 -12.34 6.72 4.38
C ILE A 42 -12.52 5.71 5.53
N PRO A 43 -13.76 5.33 5.88
CA PRO A 43 -14.02 4.45 7.02
C PRO A 43 -13.33 3.09 6.93
N ILE A 44 -13.32 2.47 5.75
CA ILE A 44 -12.79 1.12 5.55
C ILE A 44 -11.71 1.16 4.48
N VAL A 45 -10.49 0.77 4.83
CA VAL A 45 -9.38 0.61 3.89
C VAL A 45 -8.89 -0.83 3.97
N LEU A 46 -8.85 -1.51 2.83
CA LEU A 46 -8.45 -2.91 2.70
C LEU A 46 -7.26 -3.02 1.75
N PHE A 47 -6.23 -3.72 2.19
CA PHE A 47 -5.11 -4.13 1.36
C PHE A 47 -5.19 -5.63 1.11
N CYS A 48 -5.12 -6.01 -0.16
CA CYS A 48 -5.12 -7.40 -0.61
C CYS A 48 -3.86 -7.66 -1.43
N GLY A 49 -3.34 -8.88 -1.38
CA GLY A 49 -2.22 -9.31 -2.21
C GLY A 49 -1.30 -10.29 -1.49
N ASP A 50 -0.19 -10.61 -2.16
CA ASP A 50 0.80 -11.57 -1.68
C ASP A 50 2.22 -11.02 -1.86
N PHE A 51 2.92 -10.78 -0.75
CA PHE A 51 4.28 -10.22 -0.73
C PHE A 51 5.36 -11.16 -1.28
N GLN A 52 5.06 -12.44 -1.53
CA GLN A 52 5.97 -13.36 -2.21
C GLN A 52 5.92 -13.20 -3.74
N GLN A 53 5.00 -12.39 -4.28
CA GLN A 53 4.95 -12.06 -5.70
C GLN A 53 5.95 -10.94 -6.06
N PHE A 54 5.60 -10.10 -7.04
CA PHE A 54 6.45 -9.03 -7.52
C PHE A 54 6.54 -7.88 -6.51
N ARG A 55 7.75 -7.32 -6.43
CA ARG A 55 8.06 -6.09 -5.66
C ARG A 55 7.68 -4.85 -6.47
N PRO A 56 7.57 -3.67 -5.84
CA PRO A 56 7.31 -2.43 -6.55
C PRO A 56 8.38 -2.13 -7.60
N VAL A 57 7.97 -1.71 -8.79
CA VAL A 57 8.88 -1.34 -9.88
C VAL A 57 9.41 0.07 -9.65
N GLN A 58 10.74 0.23 -9.61
CA GLN A 58 11.44 1.52 -9.39
C GLN A 58 11.04 2.28 -8.11
N GLU A 59 10.26 1.67 -7.22
CA GLU A 59 9.88 2.21 -5.92
C GLU A 59 10.45 1.35 -4.79
N ARG A 60 10.16 1.74 -3.55
CA ARG A 60 10.54 0.99 -2.34
C ARG A 60 9.29 0.40 -1.71
N SER A 61 9.42 -0.83 -1.21
CA SER A 61 8.33 -1.52 -0.52
C SER A 61 7.83 -0.73 0.70
N ILE A 62 6.51 -0.74 0.90
CA ILE A 62 5.86 -0.17 2.08
C ILE A 62 6.14 -0.97 3.36
N VAL A 63 6.49 -2.25 3.22
CA VAL A 63 6.66 -3.18 4.33
C VAL A 63 7.98 -2.92 5.07
N LEU A 64 9.02 -2.55 4.33
CA LEU A 64 10.34 -2.33 4.90
C LEU A 64 10.47 -0.89 5.43
N PRO A 65 11.05 -0.68 6.62
CA PRO A 65 11.35 0.65 7.13
C PRO A 65 12.45 1.32 6.29
N SER A 66 12.53 2.66 6.29
CA SER A 66 13.55 3.39 5.54
C SER A 66 14.99 3.05 5.93
N ALA A 67 15.19 2.63 7.19
CA ALA A 67 16.49 2.18 7.71
C ALA A 67 16.97 0.86 7.08
N ALA A 68 16.07 0.04 6.54
CA ALA A 68 16.40 -1.23 5.87
C ALA A 68 16.61 -1.07 4.35
N ILE A 69 16.57 0.17 3.83
CA ILE A 69 16.65 0.48 2.41
C ILE A 69 17.93 1.25 2.13
N SER A 70 18.72 0.82 1.12
CA SER A 70 19.79 1.66 0.59
C SER A 70 19.21 2.81 -0.23
N TRP A 71 19.70 4.01 0.07
CA TRP A 71 19.32 5.25 -0.58
C TRP A 71 20.44 5.76 -1.48
N ASP A 72 21.37 4.94 -1.98
CA ASP A 72 22.66 5.41 -2.54
C ASP A 72 22.65 6.08 -3.93
N VAL A 73 21.53 6.68 -4.38
CA VAL A 73 21.44 7.40 -5.67
C VAL A 73 20.89 8.82 -5.49
N ASP A 74 21.71 9.86 -5.80
CA ASP A 74 21.46 11.32 -5.85
C ASP A 74 20.96 12.12 -4.62
N ASN A 75 21.68 13.19 -4.23
CA ASN A 75 21.66 13.73 -2.86
C ASN A 75 20.50 14.68 -2.48
N SER A 76 19.76 15.31 -3.40
CA SER A 76 18.67 16.23 -3.01
C SER A 76 17.29 15.56 -2.93
N PHE A 77 17.03 14.59 -3.81
CA PHE A 77 15.73 13.93 -3.89
C PHE A 77 15.50 12.91 -2.75
N LYS A 78 16.58 12.40 -2.13
CA LYS A 78 16.52 11.41 -1.03
C LYS A 78 15.76 11.87 0.21
N ALA A 79 15.96 13.11 0.65
CA ALA A 79 15.39 13.56 1.92
C ALA A 79 13.85 13.57 1.87
N GLU A 80 13.30 14.16 0.82
CA GLU A 80 11.85 14.17 0.60
C GLU A 80 11.32 12.76 0.29
N GLN A 81 12.00 11.98 -0.55
CA GLN A 81 11.59 10.59 -0.83
C GLN A 81 11.57 9.72 0.43
N ARG A 82 12.58 9.87 1.29
CA ARG A 82 12.66 9.16 2.57
C ARG A 82 11.56 9.61 3.51
N HIS A 83 11.28 10.91 3.60
CA HIS A 83 10.17 11.43 4.38
C HIS A 83 8.80 10.91 3.91
N GLN A 84 8.57 10.89 2.60
CA GLN A 84 7.37 10.30 2.00
C GLN A 84 7.26 8.80 2.31
N HIS A 85 8.38 8.08 2.20
CA HIS A 85 8.46 6.66 2.55
C HIS A 85 8.13 6.44 4.04
N ASP A 86 8.75 7.18 4.95
CA ASP A 86 8.55 7.05 6.39
C ASP A 86 7.08 7.33 6.78
N LYS A 87 6.46 8.35 6.18
CA LYS A 87 5.02 8.62 6.36
C LYS A 87 4.14 7.49 5.86
N ALA A 88 4.42 6.95 4.67
CA ALA A 88 3.66 5.82 4.13
C ALA A 88 3.85 4.54 4.95
N HIS A 89 5.08 4.27 5.39
CA HIS A 89 5.38 3.14 6.26
C HIS A 89 4.69 3.29 7.62
N ALA A 90 4.61 4.50 8.17
CA ALA A 90 3.83 4.78 9.37
C ALA A 90 2.33 4.52 9.16
N LEU A 91 1.76 4.94 8.02
CA LEU A 91 0.38 4.63 7.64
C LEU A 91 0.15 3.11 7.56
N TRP A 92 1.03 2.39 6.87
CA TRP A 92 0.99 0.93 6.75
C TRP A 92 0.97 0.24 8.13
N LYS A 93 1.83 0.68 9.05
CA LYS A 93 1.88 0.13 10.42
C LYS A 93 0.63 0.36 11.26
N ARG A 94 -0.31 1.22 10.83
CA ARG A 94 -1.60 1.38 11.52
C ARG A 94 -2.54 0.21 11.29
N PHE A 95 -2.30 -0.60 10.25
CA PHE A 95 -3.07 -1.81 9.97
C PHE A 95 -2.53 -2.95 10.81
N THR A 96 -3.27 -3.32 11.85
CA THR A 96 -2.89 -4.38 12.80
C THR A 96 -3.65 -5.68 12.56
N THR A 97 -4.82 -5.61 11.95
CA THR A 97 -5.62 -6.79 11.59
C THR A 97 -5.11 -7.37 10.28
N VAL A 98 -4.58 -8.59 10.34
CA VAL A 98 -4.12 -9.36 9.18
C VAL A 98 -4.91 -10.65 9.12
N VAL A 99 -5.50 -10.92 7.95
CA VAL A 99 -6.21 -12.17 7.68
C VAL A 99 -5.40 -12.94 6.64
N MET A 100 -4.98 -14.17 6.99
CA MET A 100 -4.31 -15.06 6.06
C MET A 100 -5.32 -16.04 5.49
N LEU A 101 -5.40 -16.11 4.16
CA LEU A 101 -6.18 -17.12 3.44
C LEU A 101 -5.27 -18.34 3.23
N ASP A 102 -5.75 -19.53 3.56
CA ASP A 102 -5.00 -20.79 3.55
C ASP A 102 -5.46 -21.79 2.47
N GLU A 103 -6.64 -21.60 1.88
CA GLU A 103 -7.18 -22.44 0.82
C GLU A 103 -6.85 -21.93 -0.59
N GLN A 104 -6.17 -22.76 -1.40
CA GLN A 104 -5.86 -22.46 -2.80
C GLN A 104 -6.91 -23.03 -3.77
N MET A 105 -7.83 -22.18 -4.21
CA MET A 105 -8.93 -22.59 -5.09
C MET A 105 -8.52 -22.75 -6.57
N ARG A 106 -7.45 -22.08 -7.01
CA ARG A 106 -7.05 -22.06 -8.44
C ARG A 106 -6.43 -23.38 -8.92
N ILE A 107 -5.68 -24.07 -8.06
CA ILE A 107 -4.98 -25.31 -8.42
C ILE A 107 -5.90 -26.53 -8.25
N PHE A 108 -6.78 -26.52 -7.25
CA PHE A 108 -7.67 -27.63 -6.93
C PHE A 108 -8.61 -28.02 -8.09
N SER A 109 -9.12 -27.04 -8.84
CA SER A 109 -9.98 -27.29 -10.01
C SER A 109 -9.30 -28.04 -11.16
N ARG A 110 -7.97 -28.12 -11.19
CA ARG A 110 -7.22 -28.87 -12.23
C ARG A 110 -7.06 -30.36 -11.91
N LEU A 111 -7.31 -30.78 -10.67
CA LEU A 111 -7.16 -32.18 -10.25
C LEU A 111 -8.50 -32.94 -10.13
N GLY A 112 -9.64 -32.24 -10.23
CA GLY A 112 -10.99 -32.82 -10.14
C GLY A 112 -11.57 -33.38 -11.44
N GLY A 113 -10.77 -33.47 -12.52
CA GLY A 113 -11.17 -34.07 -13.80
C GLY A 113 -10.59 -35.47 -13.97
N ARG A 114 -11.18 -36.46 -13.28
CA ARG A 114 -11.08 -37.89 -13.62
C ARG A 114 -12.44 -38.51 -13.49
#